data_AF-A0A227IZJ6-F1
#
_entry.id   AF-A0A227IZJ6-F1
#
_cell.length_a   1.000
_cell.length_b   1.000
_cell.length_c   1.000
_cell.angle_alpha   90.00
_cell.angle_beta   90.00
_cell.angle_gamma   90.00
#
_symmetry.space_group_name_H-M   'P 1'
#
loop_
_entity.id
_entity.type
_entity.pdbx_description
1 polymer ?
#
loop_
_entity_poly.entity_id
_entity_poly.type
_entity_poly.pdbx_seq_one_letter_code
_entity_poly.pdbx_strand_id
1 'polypeptide(L)' 'YCYTCKIDRELGETAYEDYEVKNGMRPVWMNVHEAIAHNEKTMAESPKKGMSIERETFLLHLIAKELL' A
#
# COMPACT_ATOMS: atom_id res chain seq x y z
N TYR A 1 -5.41 13.43 -3.32
CA TYR A 1 -4.37 14.17 -2.60
C TYR A 1 -3.57 13.17 -1.77
N CYS A 2 -2.24 13.22 -1.85
CA CYS A 2 -1.34 12.43 -1.00
C CYS A 2 -0.69 13.39 0.01
N TYR A 3 -0.47 12.90 1.22
CA TYR A 3 0.29 13.62 2.24
C TYR A 3 1.58 12.85 2.49
N THR A 4 2.68 13.57 2.64
CA THR A 4 3.96 13.02 3.04
C THR A 4 4.28 13.48 4.45
N CYS A 5 4.83 12.59 5.26
CA CYS A 5 5.33 12.92 6.59
C CYS A 5 6.69 12.27 6.80
N LYS A 6 7.44 12.80 7.76
CA LYS A 6 8.63 12.12 8.29
C LYS A 6 8.18 11.32 9.51
N ILE A 7 8.61 10.09 9.59
CA ILE A 7 8.30 9.18 10.69
C ILE A 7 9.60 8.81 11.43
N ASP A 8 9.44 8.32 12.66
CA ASP A 8 10.54 7.73 13.41
C ASP A 8 10.93 6.36 12.84
N ARG A 9 12.16 5.92 13.13
CA ARG A 9 12.65 4.58 12.78
C ARG A 9 12.01 3.51 13.67
N GLU A 10 11.74 3.85 14.92
CA GLU A 10 11.06 2.97 15.87
C GLU A 10 9.59 3.36 15.94
N LEU A 11 8.73 2.43 15.51
CA LEU A 11 7.27 2.61 15.53
C LEU A 11 6.68 1.79 16.67
N GLY A 12 5.59 2.30 17.24
CA GLY A 12 4.80 1.58 18.23
C GLY A 12 4.04 0.40 17.64
N GLU A 13 3.31 -0.30 18.51
CA GLU A 13 2.44 -1.40 18.10
C GLU A 13 1.34 -0.91 17.16
N THR A 14 1.02 -1.72 16.14
CA THR A 14 -0.08 -1.43 15.23
C THR A 14 -1.41 -1.61 15.97
N ALA A 15 -2.19 -0.53 16.05
CA ALA A 15 -3.55 -0.57 16.55
C ALA A 15 -4.50 -1.03 15.44
N TYR A 16 -4.65 -2.34 15.30
CA TYR A 16 -5.55 -2.93 14.31
C TYR A 16 -7.02 -2.80 14.71
N GLU A 17 -7.88 -2.69 13.71
CA GLU A 17 -9.31 -2.95 13.86
C GLU A 17 -9.59 -4.46 13.92
N ASP A 18 -10.67 -4.87 14.59
CA ASP A 18 -11.04 -6.29 14.77
C ASP A 18 -11.08 -7.09 13.46
N TYR A 19 -11.55 -6.47 12.38
CA TYR A 19 -11.67 -7.12 11.08
C TYR A 19 -10.30 -7.29 10.39
N GLU A 20 -9.33 -6.42 10.67
CA GLU A 20 -7.97 -6.51 10.14
C GLU A 20 -7.23 -7.67 10.79
N VAL A 21 -7.39 -7.85 12.10
CA VAL A 21 -6.88 -9.02 12.84
C VAL A 21 -7.48 -10.31 12.29
N LYS A 22 -8.80 -10.36 12.09
CA LYS A 22 -9.49 -11.54 11.53
C LYS A 22 -9.03 -11.87 10.10
N ASN A 23 -8.70 -10.85 9.31
CA ASN A 23 -8.19 -11.01 7.95
C ASN A 23 -6.68 -11.30 7.91
N GLY A 24 -6.00 -11.33 9.06
CA GLY A 24 -4.55 -11.57 9.14
C GLY A 24 -3.73 -10.45 8.49
N MET A 25 -4.25 -9.22 8.48
CA MET A 25 -3.55 -8.07 7.92
C MET A 25 -2.24 -7.80 8.68
N ARG A 26 -1.20 -7.41 7.94
CA ARG A 26 0.10 -7.02 8.49
C ARG A 26 0.65 -5.83 7.71
N PRO A 27 0.98 -4.71 8.36
CA PRO A 27 1.68 -3.61 7.70
C PRO A 27 3.13 -4.03 7.45
N VAL A 28 3.62 -3.72 6.26
CA VAL A 28 5.01 -3.99 5.87
C VAL A 28 5.59 -2.74 5.22
N TRP A 29 6.85 -2.46 5.53
CA TRP A 29 7.64 -1.52 4.75
C TRP A 29 8.07 -2.20 3.46
N MET A 30 7.80 -1.55 2.33
CA MET A 30 8.07 -2.09 1.00
C MET A 30 8.63 -0.99 0.10
N ASN A 31 9.50 -1.35 -0.84
CA ASN A 31 9.94 -0.43 -1.88
C ASN A 31 8.75 -0.03 -2.78
N VAL A 32 8.63 1.25 -3.14
CA VAL A 32 7.48 1.72 -3.93
C VAL A 32 7.34 1.00 -5.28
N HIS A 33 8.45 0.61 -5.92
CA HIS A 33 8.43 -0.10 -7.19
C HIS A 33 7.94 -1.55 -7.04
N GLU A 34 8.26 -2.19 -5.91
CA GLU A 34 7.74 -3.52 -5.57
C GLU A 34 6.23 -3.47 -5.31
N ALA A 35 5.76 -2.42 -4.62
CA ALA A 35 4.33 -2.20 -4.37
C ALA A 35 3.54 -1.97 -5.66
N ILE A 36 4.08 -1.16 -6.57
CA ILE A 36 3.50 -0.94 -7.91
C ILE A 36 3.41 -2.26 -8.66
N ALA A 37 4.50 -3.02 -8.75
CA ALA A 37 4.54 -4.30 -9.47
C ALA A 37 3.57 -5.32 -8.87
N HIS A 38 3.45 -5.37 -7.54
CA HIS A 38 2.47 -6.21 -6.86
C HIS A 38 1.05 -5.85 -7.28
N ASN A 39 0.70 -4.56 -7.24
CA ASN A 39 -0.65 -4.12 -7.59
C ASN A 39 -0.98 -4.36 -9.06
N GLU A 40 -0.05 -4.10 -9.97
CA GLU A 40 -0.22 -4.38 -11.41
C GLU A 40 -0.44 -5.87 -11.66
N LYS A 41 0.34 -6.73 -11.01
CA LYS A 41 0.14 -8.18 -11.07
C LYS A 41 -1.23 -8.59 -10.53
N THR A 42 -1.63 -8.09 -9.37
CA THR A 42 -2.94 -8.38 -8.79
C THR A 42 -4.08 -7.91 -9.70
N MET A 43 -3.95 -6.76 -10.35
CA MET A 43 -4.96 -6.29 -11.31
C MET A 43 -5.06 -7.17 -12.55
N ALA A 44 -3.94 -7.74 -13.02
CA ALA A 44 -3.91 -8.65 -14.16
C ALA A 44 -4.44 -10.05 -13.82
N GLU A 45 -4.17 -10.55 -12.62
CA GLU A 45 -4.38 -11.96 -12.26
C GLU A 45 -5.60 -12.21 -11.35
N SER A 46 -6.12 -11.20 -10.65
CA SER A 46 -7.17 -11.39 -9.65
C SER A 46 -8.54 -10.85 -10.11
N PRO A 47 -9.52 -11.73 -10.39
CA PRO A 47 -10.90 -11.31 -10.64
C PRO A 47 -11.60 -10.79 -9.38
N LYS A 48 -10.98 -10.96 -8.19
CA LYS A 48 -11.48 -10.46 -6.90
C LYS A 48 -10.68 -9.26 -6.38
N LYS A 49 -10.03 -8.49 -7.28
CA LYS A 49 -9.29 -7.29 -6.88
C LYS A 49 -10.20 -6.30 -6.16
N GLY A 50 -9.67 -5.65 -5.12
CA GLY A 50 -10.40 -4.58 -4.41
C GLY A 50 -10.58 -3.37 -5.32
N MET A 51 -11.72 -2.67 -5.21
CA MET A 51 -12.01 -1.48 -6.02
C MET A 51 -10.98 -0.33 -5.83
N SER A 52 -10.23 -0.34 -4.73
CA SER A 52 -9.23 0.69 -4.42
C SER A 52 -7.91 0.53 -5.16
N ILE A 53 -7.59 -0.65 -5.70
CA ILE A 53 -6.24 -0.97 -6.20
C ILE A 53 -5.83 -0.12 -7.41
N GLU A 54 -6.77 0.26 -8.27
CA GLU A 54 -6.49 1.12 -9.42
C GLU A 54 -6.09 2.53 -8.98
N ARG A 55 -6.85 3.10 -8.03
CA ARG A 55 -6.55 4.40 -7.44
C ARG A 55 -5.22 4.38 -6.71
N GLU A 56 -4.97 3.32 -5.93
CA GLU A 56 -3.71 3.13 -5.22
C GLU A 56 -2.52 3.09 -6.19
N THR A 57 -2.61 2.25 -7.23
CA THR A 57 -1.54 2.10 -8.24
C THR A 57 -1.25 3.42 -8.95
N PHE A 58 -2.28 4.18 -9.32
CA PHE A 58 -2.11 5.51 -9.89
C PHE A 58 -1.34 6.45 -8.95
N LEU A 59 -1.70 6.48 -7.66
CA LEU A 59 -1.02 7.33 -6.69
C LEU A 59 0.42 6.90 -6.44
N LEU A 60 0.71 5.59 -6.40
CA LEU A 60 2.08 5.08 -6.25
C LEU A 60 2.97 5.47 -7.44
N HIS A 61 2.46 5.36 -8.67
CA HIS A 61 3.16 5.86 -9.87
C HIS A 61 3.44 7.35 -9.80
N LEU A 62 2.46 8.15 -9.34
CA LEU A 62 2.63 9.60 -9.18
C LEU A 62 3.71 9.92 -8.12
N ILE A 63 3.66 9.23 -6.96
CA ILE A 63 4.65 9.37 -5.89
C ILE A 63 6.05 9.03 -6.39
N ALA A 64 6.20 7.90 -7.09
CA ALA A 64 7.49 7.48 -7.63
C ALA A 64 8.05 8.46 -8.67
N LYS A 65 7.19 9.14 -9.43
CA LYS A 65 7.59 10.15 -10.41
C LYS A 65 7.96 11.50 -9.79
N GLU A 66 7.26 11.90 -8.73
CA GLU A 66 7.38 13.25 -8.17
C GLU A 66 8.33 13.36 -6.98
N LEU A 67 8.63 12.26 -6.28
CA LEU A 67 9.35 12.28 -5.00
C LEU A 67 10.62 11.41 -4.95
N LEU A 68 10.91 10.64 -6.00
CA LEU A 68 12.09 9.78 -6.13
C LEU A 68 12.87 10.10 -7.40
#